data_AF-A0A2N7D4D9-F1
#
_entry.id   AF-A0A2N7D4D9-F1
#
_cell.length_a   1.000
_cell.length_b   1.000
_cell.length_c   1.000
_cell.angle_alpha   90.00
_cell.angle_beta   90.00
_cell.angle_gamma   90.00
#
_symmetry.space_group_name_H-M   'P 1'
#
loop_
_entity.id
_entity.type
_entity.pdbx_description
1 polymer ?
#
loop_
_entity_poly.entity_id
_entity_poly.type
_entity_poly.pdbx_seq_one_letter_code
_entity_poly.pdbx_strand_id
1 'polypeptide(L)'
;MPFEQYYQQVRRKQKMDAFMWSAMFMVLYLISGHFAEFSLRQIVNNAPAFFDYILDTIPHLSWDVLFASRDDAGHAVPGSLIYWGYRLPIQLPLLWETINVAIAATLISSCIAIILAFLAANNGYAPAPVRMAVRASVAFLRTMPELAWAVMFVMAYGVGTFPGFVALALHTVGSLTKLFYESIETVSNKPTRGLTAVGASPLQRVRFALWPQVKPIVLSYIFLRFEINFRSSTILGLVGAGGIGQELMTNISLGRHDQVSMTLLLIILVVAIIDMLSGSLRKRVISGDLK
;
A
#
# COMPACT_ATOMS: atom_id res chain seq x y z
N MET A 1 -5.01 33.17 51.16
CA MET A 1 -5.40 34.32 50.32
C MET A 1 -4.59 34.44 49.01
N PRO A 2 -3.25 34.22 48.94
CA PRO A 2 -2.50 34.35 47.67
C PRO A 2 -2.75 33.23 46.65
N PHE A 3 -2.96 31.99 47.13
CA PHE A 3 -3.12 30.81 46.28
C PHE A 3 -4.44 30.80 45.49
N GLU A 4 -5.55 31.24 46.10
CA GLU A 4 -6.84 31.33 45.42
C GLU A 4 -6.84 32.38 44.29
N GLN A 5 -6.19 33.53 44.52
CA GLN A 5 -6.03 34.57 43.51
C GLN A 5 -5.17 34.08 42.34
N TYR A 6 -4.05 33.40 42.62
CA TYR A 6 -3.21 32.75 41.61
C TYR A 6 -3.99 31.68 40.81
N TYR A 7 -4.74 30.81 41.50
CA TYR A 7 -5.54 29.77 40.86
C TYR A 7 -6.63 30.34 39.94
N GLN A 8 -7.30 31.41 40.35
CA GLN A 8 -8.29 32.10 39.53
C GLN A 8 -7.65 32.78 38.30
N GLN A 9 -6.45 33.35 38.43
CA GLN A 9 -5.69 33.93 37.31
C GLN A 9 -5.28 32.86 36.29
N VAL A 10 -4.75 31.72 36.75
CA VAL A 10 -4.36 30.60 35.88
C VAL A 10 -5.58 30.02 35.16
N ARG A 11 -6.70 29.80 35.87
CA ARG A 11 -7.94 29.28 35.27
C ARG A 11 -8.53 30.24 34.24
N ARG A 12 -8.46 31.56 34.48
CA ARG A 12 -8.91 32.58 33.52
C ARG A 12 -8.03 32.61 32.28
N LYS A 13 -6.71 32.51 32.44
CA LYS A 13 -5.76 32.42 31.32
C LYS A 13 -5.99 31.15 30.50
N GLN A 14 -6.13 29.99 31.14
CA GLN A 14 -6.44 28.73 30.45
C GLN A 14 -7.77 28.77 29.70
N LYS A 15 -8.82 29.36 30.29
CA LYS A 15 -10.11 29.55 29.60
C LYS A 15 -9.99 30.46 28.38
N MET A 16 -9.21 31.54 28.50
CA MET A 16 -9.00 32.50 27.43
C MET A 16 -8.14 31.91 26.30
N ASP A 17 -7.06 31.20 26.65
CA ASP A 17 -6.23 30.47 25.70
C ASP A 17 -7.04 29.39 24.97
N ALA A 18 -7.81 28.58 25.71
CA ALA A 18 -8.69 27.57 25.10
C ALA A 18 -9.71 28.20 24.15
N PHE A 19 -10.35 29.30 24.56
CA PHE A 19 -11.28 30.03 23.70
C PHE A 19 -10.60 30.58 22.44
N MET A 20 -9.40 31.14 22.56
CA MET A 20 -8.61 31.65 21.43
C MET A 20 -8.22 30.53 20.46
N TRP A 21 -7.74 29.38 20.98
CA TRP A 21 -7.42 28.21 20.15
C TRP A 21 -8.67 27.64 19.46
N SER A 22 -9.80 27.53 20.16
CA SER A 22 -11.06 27.08 19.58
C SER A 22 -11.60 28.05 18.52
N ALA A 23 -11.53 29.36 18.77
CA ALA A 23 -11.93 30.39 17.81
C ALA A 23 -11.04 30.38 16.57
N MET A 24 -9.72 30.27 16.75
CA MET A 24 -8.77 30.15 15.65
C MET A 24 -9.03 28.88 14.83
N PHE A 25 -9.27 27.74 15.50
CA PHE A 25 -9.62 26.48 14.83
C PHE A 25 -10.92 26.60 14.04
N MET A 26 -11.94 27.25 14.61
CA MET A 26 -13.21 27.47 13.93
C MET A 26 -13.07 28.40 12.72
N VAL A 27 -12.27 29.46 12.82
CA VAL A 27 -11.95 30.34 11.70
C VAL A 27 -11.19 29.58 10.61
N LEU A 28 -10.18 28.78 10.96
CA LEU A 28 -9.45 27.94 10.00
C LEU A 28 -10.38 26.92 9.34
N TYR A 29 -11.30 26.31 10.08
CA TYR A 29 -12.31 25.40 9.54
C TYR A 29 -13.24 26.10 8.54
N LEU A 30 -13.74 27.29 8.88
CA LEU A 30 -14.62 28.07 7.99
C LEU A 30 -13.88 28.54 6.74
N ILE A 31 -12.64 29.01 6.87
CA ILE A 31 -11.78 29.39 5.73
C ILE A 31 -11.51 28.17 4.85
N SER A 32 -11.11 27.04 5.44
CA SER A 32 -10.88 25.80 4.72
C SER A 32 -12.15 25.32 4.01
N GLY A 33 -13.31 25.40 4.65
CA GLY A 33 -14.59 25.02 4.06
C GLY A 33 -14.96 25.91 2.87
N HIS A 34 -14.63 27.20 2.93
CA HIS A 34 -14.82 28.13 1.82
C HIS A 34 -13.93 27.79 0.62
N PHE A 35 -12.64 27.49 0.84
CA PHE A 35 -11.71 27.12 -0.24
C PHE A 35 -11.90 25.71 -0.78
N ALA A 36 -12.44 24.78 0.01
CA ALA A 36 -12.59 23.39 -0.36
C ALA A 36 -13.77 23.11 -1.33
N GLU A 37 -14.53 24.14 -1.75
CA GLU A 37 -15.79 23.99 -2.51
C GLU A 37 -16.77 22.95 -1.91
N PHE A 38 -16.61 22.66 -0.62
CA PHE A 38 -17.32 21.58 0.05
C PHE A 38 -18.74 22.04 0.37
N SER A 39 -19.69 21.67 -0.49
CA SER A 39 -21.10 21.99 -0.28
C SER A 39 -21.88 20.75 0.18
N LEU A 40 -22.43 20.83 1.40
CA LEU A 40 -23.37 19.82 1.92
C LEU A 40 -24.54 19.56 0.95
N ARG A 41 -24.92 20.60 0.19
CA ARG A 41 -25.96 20.51 -0.84
C ARG A 41 -25.57 19.58 -1.99
N GLN A 42 -24.34 19.61 -2.50
CA GLN A 42 -23.91 18.67 -3.54
C GLN A 42 -23.92 17.23 -3.02
N ILE A 43 -23.53 17.00 -1.76
CA ILE A 43 -23.56 15.66 -1.15
C ILE A 43 -24.98 15.12 -1.14
N VAL A 44 -25.94 15.89 -0.61
CA VAL A 44 -27.35 15.46 -0.54
C VAL A 44 -27.95 15.27 -1.94
N ASN A 45 -27.61 16.15 -2.89
CA ASN A 45 -28.13 16.08 -4.25
C ASN A 45 -27.56 14.91 -5.06
N ASN A 46 -26.29 14.55 -4.87
CA ASN A 46 -25.62 13.46 -5.60
C ASN A 46 -25.66 12.12 -4.85
N ALA A 47 -26.11 12.11 -3.59
CA ALA A 47 -26.22 10.89 -2.80
C ALA A 47 -27.06 9.80 -3.50
N PRO A 48 -28.25 10.09 -4.09
CA PRO A 48 -29.02 9.07 -4.81
C PRO A 48 -28.20 8.41 -5.93
N ALA A 49 -27.54 9.20 -6.79
CA ALA A 49 -26.75 8.69 -7.90
C ALA A 49 -25.60 7.76 -7.47
N PHE A 50 -25.00 8.02 -6.30
CA PHE A 50 -24.00 7.12 -5.73
C PHE A 50 -24.59 5.76 -5.35
N PHE A 51 -25.77 5.76 -4.71
CA PHE A 51 -26.44 4.50 -4.34
C PHE A 51 -26.98 3.77 -5.57
N ASP A 52 -27.49 4.49 -6.56
CA ASP A 52 -27.92 3.92 -7.85
C ASP A 52 -26.76 3.17 -8.51
N TYR A 53 -25.57 3.80 -8.61
CA TYR A 53 -24.37 3.15 -9.15
C TYR A 53 -23.96 1.89 -8.38
N ILE A 54 -24.05 1.90 -7.04
CA ILE A 54 -23.76 0.71 -6.23
C ILE A 54 -24.76 -0.40 -6.53
N LEU A 55 -26.06 -0.08 -6.57
CA LEU A 55 -27.12 -1.03 -6.82
C LEU A 55 -27.02 -1.63 -8.23
N ASP A 56 -26.70 -0.82 -9.24
CA ASP A 56 -26.47 -1.27 -10.61
C ASP A 56 -25.24 -2.17 -10.72
N THR A 57 -24.23 -1.96 -9.86
CA THR A 57 -23.03 -2.79 -9.83
C THR A 57 -23.30 -4.17 -9.22
N ILE A 58 -24.27 -4.30 -8.31
CA ILE A 58 -24.61 -5.61 -7.72
C ILE A 58 -25.14 -6.54 -8.82
N PRO A 59 -24.60 -7.76 -8.95
CA PRO A 59 -25.03 -8.66 -10.01
C PRO A 59 -26.49 -9.06 -9.83
N HIS A 60 -27.30 -8.90 -10.87
CA HIS A 60 -28.69 -9.34 -10.90
C HIS A 60 -28.76 -10.84 -11.17
N LEU A 61 -28.44 -11.64 -10.15
CA LEU A 61 -28.51 -13.10 -10.22
C LEU A 61 -29.93 -13.60 -9.97
N SER A 62 -30.45 -14.44 -10.87
CA SER A 62 -31.81 -14.98 -10.79
C SER A 62 -31.74 -16.45 -10.34
N TRP A 63 -32.45 -16.79 -9.26
CA TRP A 63 -32.36 -18.12 -8.62
C TRP A 63 -32.80 -19.27 -9.52
N ASP A 64 -33.71 -19.00 -10.44
CA ASP A 64 -34.26 -19.93 -11.43
C ASP A 64 -33.24 -20.34 -12.50
N VAL A 65 -32.32 -19.45 -12.87
CA VAL A 65 -31.31 -19.68 -13.93
C VAL A 65 -29.87 -19.60 -13.41
N LEU A 66 -29.67 -19.60 -12.09
CA LEU A 66 -28.37 -19.39 -11.45
C LEU A 66 -27.29 -20.36 -11.97
N PHE A 67 -27.67 -21.64 -12.09
CA PHE A 67 -26.84 -22.73 -12.61
C PHE A 67 -27.25 -23.17 -14.01
N ALA A 68 -28.00 -22.33 -14.73
CA ALA A 68 -28.33 -22.62 -16.13
C ALA A 68 -27.03 -22.67 -16.95
N SER A 69 -26.95 -23.69 -17.79
CA SER A 69 -25.94 -23.78 -18.84
C SER A 69 -26.17 -22.70 -19.90
N ARG A 70 -25.28 -22.64 -20.90
CA ARG A 70 -25.49 -21.78 -22.07
C ARG A 70 -26.82 -22.13 -22.76
N ASP A 71 -27.45 -21.12 -23.35
CA ASP A 71 -28.66 -21.28 -24.13
C ASP A 71 -28.42 -22.17 -25.38
N ASP A 72 -29.48 -22.53 -26.09
CA ASP A 72 -29.40 -23.37 -27.29
C ASP A 72 -28.54 -22.75 -28.41
N ALA A 73 -28.30 -21.43 -28.36
CA ALA A 73 -27.44 -20.68 -29.28
C ALA A 73 -25.99 -20.55 -28.78
N GLY A 74 -25.67 -21.07 -27.59
CA GLY A 74 -24.33 -21.04 -26.98
C GLY A 74 -23.98 -19.76 -26.22
N HIS A 75 -24.94 -18.84 -26.02
CA HIS A 75 -24.76 -17.63 -25.21
C HIS A 75 -24.99 -17.92 -23.72
N ALA A 76 -24.35 -17.11 -22.87
CA ALA A 76 -24.59 -17.18 -21.44
C ALA A 76 -25.97 -16.59 -21.11
N VAL A 77 -26.78 -17.31 -20.33
CA VAL A 77 -28.13 -16.89 -19.96
C VAL A 77 -28.04 -15.70 -18.98
N PRO A 78 -28.65 -14.53 -19.26
CA PRO A 78 -28.67 -13.40 -18.34
C PRO A 78 -29.18 -13.80 -16.95
N GLY A 79 -28.49 -13.34 -15.90
CA GLY A 79 -28.80 -13.71 -14.51
C GLY A 79 -28.20 -15.04 -14.03
N SER A 80 -27.54 -15.81 -14.90
CA SER A 80 -26.76 -16.99 -14.52
C SER A 80 -25.33 -16.64 -14.06
N LEU A 81 -24.69 -17.53 -13.29
CA LEU A 81 -23.28 -17.37 -12.93
C LEU A 81 -22.34 -17.37 -14.15
N ILE A 82 -22.71 -18.10 -15.21
CA ILE A 82 -21.93 -18.15 -16.45
C ILE A 82 -21.96 -16.79 -17.14
N TYR A 83 -23.11 -16.10 -17.13
CA TYR A 83 -23.22 -14.76 -17.67
C TYR A 83 -22.42 -13.77 -16.84
N TRP A 84 -22.52 -13.80 -15.52
CA TRP A 84 -21.74 -12.89 -14.68
C TRP A 84 -20.22 -13.10 -14.84
N GLY A 85 -19.78 -14.36 -14.91
CA GLY A 85 -18.38 -14.75 -15.05
C GLY A 85 -17.85 -14.88 -16.48
N TYR A 86 -18.56 -14.39 -17.51
CA TYR A 86 -18.18 -14.70 -18.91
C TYR A 86 -16.80 -14.17 -19.33
N ARG A 87 -16.30 -13.10 -18.69
CA ARG A 87 -14.94 -12.54 -18.94
C ARG A 87 -13.86 -13.09 -18.01
N LEU A 88 -14.15 -14.10 -17.19
CA LEU A 88 -13.13 -14.78 -16.38
C LEU A 88 -11.87 -15.19 -17.18
N PRO A 89 -11.97 -15.69 -18.44
CA PRO A 89 -10.78 -16.01 -19.23
C PRO A 89 -9.86 -14.82 -19.52
N ILE A 90 -10.36 -13.58 -19.42
CA ILE A 90 -9.58 -12.35 -19.57
C ILE A 90 -9.14 -11.82 -18.20
N GLN A 91 -10.05 -11.83 -17.22
CA GLN A 91 -9.79 -11.30 -15.88
C GLN A 91 -8.75 -12.12 -15.11
N LEU A 92 -8.78 -13.45 -15.18
CA LEU A 92 -7.84 -14.30 -14.44
C LEU A 92 -6.38 -14.12 -14.89
N PRO A 93 -6.04 -14.08 -16.20
CA PRO A 93 -4.70 -13.72 -16.65
C PRO A 93 -4.24 -12.33 -16.20
N LEU A 94 -5.11 -11.32 -16.25
CA LEU A 94 -4.76 -9.95 -15.82
C LEU A 94 -4.56 -9.86 -14.30
N LEU A 95 -5.33 -10.61 -13.53
CA LEU A 95 -5.15 -10.75 -12.09
C LEU A 95 -3.80 -11.42 -11.79
N TRP A 96 -3.46 -12.48 -12.53
CA TRP A 96 -2.16 -13.13 -12.44
C TRP A 96 -1.02 -12.16 -12.80
N GLU A 97 -1.17 -11.36 -13.84
CA GLU A 97 -0.21 -10.32 -14.23
C GLU A 97 -0.01 -9.31 -13.09
N THR A 98 -1.10 -8.88 -12.45
CA THR A 98 -1.07 -7.94 -11.31
C THR A 98 -0.31 -8.52 -10.11
N ILE A 99 -0.53 -9.81 -9.81
CA ILE A 99 0.21 -10.53 -8.77
C ILE A 99 1.70 -10.57 -9.11
N ASN A 100 2.06 -10.93 -10.35
CA ASN A 100 3.46 -11.00 -10.76
C ASN A 100 4.17 -9.66 -10.71
N VAL A 101 3.51 -8.57 -11.13
CA VAL A 101 4.04 -7.21 -11.00
C VAL A 101 4.33 -6.88 -9.54
N ALA A 102 3.41 -7.19 -8.63
CA ALA A 102 3.61 -6.96 -7.20
C ALA A 102 4.74 -7.81 -6.61
N ILE A 103 4.84 -9.09 -6.99
CA ILE A 103 5.93 -9.99 -6.58
C ILE A 103 7.27 -9.44 -7.09
N ALA A 104 7.38 -9.18 -8.40
CA ALA A 104 8.60 -8.72 -9.04
C ALA A 104 9.09 -7.40 -8.44
N ALA A 105 8.20 -6.41 -8.29
CA ALA A 105 8.51 -5.13 -7.68
C ALA A 105 9.01 -5.32 -6.24
N THR A 106 8.35 -6.18 -5.46
CA THR A 106 8.72 -6.43 -4.07
C THR A 106 10.08 -7.13 -3.97
N LEU A 107 10.33 -8.18 -4.75
CA LEU A 107 11.57 -8.95 -4.69
C LEU A 107 12.78 -8.11 -5.10
N ILE A 108 12.70 -7.44 -6.26
CA ILE A 108 13.80 -6.60 -6.76
C ILE A 108 14.06 -5.46 -5.79
N SER A 109 13.01 -4.80 -5.31
CA SER A 109 13.15 -3.72 -4.34
C SER A 109 13.72 -4.18 -3.02
N SER A 110 13.34 -5.37 -2.55
CA SER A 110 13.87 -5.93 -1.29
C SER A 110 15.36 -6.21 -1.39
N CYS A 111 15.83 -6.78 -2.50
CA CYS A 111 17.25 -7.03 -2.74
C CYS A 111 18.05 -5.72 -2.73
N ILE A 112 17.60 -4.72 -3.49
CA ILE A 112 18.23 -3.39 -3.53
C ILE A 112 18.17 -2.75 -2.14
N ALA A 113 17.03 -2.83 -1.47
CA ALA A 113 16.81 -2.21 -0.18
C ALA A 113 17.69 -2.78 0.92
N ILE A 114 17.94 -4.10 0.93
CA ILE A 114 18.87 -4.74 1.87
C ILE A 114 20.28 -4.14 1.71
N ILE A 115 20.76 -4.02 0.47
CA ILE A 115 22.09 -3.46 0.19
C ILE A 115 22.15 -1.99 0.65
N LEU A 116 21.17 -1.18 0.24
CA LEU A 116 21.12 0.24 0.61
C LEU A 116 20.94 0.44 2.12
N ALA A 117 20.24 -0.47 2.81
CA ALA A 117 20.00 -0.36 4.25
C ALA A 117 21.30 -0.48 5.06
N PHE A 118 22.20 -1.38 4.68
CA PHE A 118 23.52 -1.47 5.32
C PHE A 118 24.39 -0.23 5.07
N LEU A 119 24.22 0.45 3.93
CA LEU A 119 24.89 1.71 3.64
C LEU A 119 24.26 2.89 4.39
N ALA A 120 22.95 2.83 4.65
CA ALA A 120 22.18 3.88 5.30
C ALA A 120 22.19 3.82 6.83
N ALA A 121 22.47 2.66 7.43
CA ALA A 121 22.44 2.47 8.89
C ALA A 121 23.62 3.16 9.60
N ASN A 122 23.35 3.80 10.73
CA ASN A 122 24.35 4.49 11.57
C ASN A 122 25.36 3.55 12.22
N ASN A 123 24.94 2.33 12.57
CA ASN A 123 25.84 1.27 13.05
C ASN A 123 26.45 0.46 11.88
N GLY A 124 26.18 0.87 10.63
CA GLY A 124 26.84 0.35 9.44
C GLY A 124 28.26 0.90 9.28
N TYR A 125 29.03 0.26 8.40
CA TYR A 125 30.44 0.61 8.15
C TYR A 125 30.60 1.71 7.07
N ALA A 126 29.52 2.31 6.58
CA ALA A 126 29.57 3.29 5.50
C ALA A 126 29.99 4.69 5.97
N PRO A 127 30.80 5.43 5.19
CA PRO A 127 31.15 6.82 5.48
C PRO A 127 29.91 7.73 5.59
N ALA A 128 30.00 8.78 6.41
CA ALA A 128 28.88 9.71 6.64
C ALA A 128 28.30 10.33 5.37
N PRO A 129 29.10 10.76 4.37
CA PRO A 129 28.56 11.31 3.12
C PRO A 129 27.74 10.29 2.32
N VAL A 130 28.20 9.04 2.23
CA VAL A 130 27.49 7.96 1.52
C VAL A 130 26.16 7.67 2.21
N ARG A 131 26.18 7.56 3.54
CA ARG A 131 24.97 7.36 4.34
C ARG A 131 23.94 8.48 4.11
N MET A 132 24.39 9.74 4.12
CA MET A 132 23.51 10.89 3.91
C MET A 132 22.92 10.90 2.50
N ALA A 133 23.75 10.61 1.48
CA ALA A 133 23.30 10.51 0.09
C ALA A 133 22.23 9.41 -0.08
N VAL A 134 22.47 8.20 0.43
CA VAL A 134 21.49 7.11 0.35
C VAL A 134 20.17 7.49 1.06
N ARG A 135 20.25 8.08 2.26
CA ARG A 135 19.05 8.50 3.00
C ARG A 135 18.28 9.61 2.28
N ALA A 136 18.97 10.54 1.63
CA ALA A 136 18.34 11.58 0.82
C ALA A 136 17.66 11.00 -0.42
N SER A 137 18.34 10.13 -1.18
CA SER A 137 17.75 9.46 -2.35
C SER A 137 16.52 8.63 -1.97
N VAL A 138 16.61 7.88 -0.88
CA VAL A 138 15.48 7.08 -0.35
C VAL A 138 14.32 7.96 0.10
N ALA A 139 14.60 9.12 0.72
CA ALA A 139 13.57 10.07 1.07
C ALA A 139 12.86 10.59 -0.20
N PHE A 140 13.61 10.96 -1.23
CA PHE A 140 13.08 11.41 -2.52
C PHE A 140 12.20 10.36 -3.20
N LEU A 141 12.64 9.10 -3.27
CA LEU A 141 11.83 8.02 -3.87
C LEU A 141 10.45 7.86 -3.20
N ARG A 142 10.34 8.20 -1.92
CA ARG A 142 9.13 8.09 -1.11
C ARG A 142 8.26 9.34 -1.10
N THR A 143 8.78 10.51 -1.47
CA THR A 143 7.99 11.75 -1.45
C THR A 143 6.93 11.74 -2.54
N MET A 144 7.21 11.11 -3.67
CA MET A 144 6.27 10.96 -4.77
C MET A 144 5.30 9.80 -4.51
N PRO A 145 3.98 10.02 -4.61
CA PRO A 145 2.99 8.96 -4.59
C PRO A 145 3.19 7.97 -5.74
N GLU A 146 2.89 6.69 -5.51
CA GLU A 146 3.03 5.63 -6.52
C GLU A 146 2.22 5.92 -7.79
N LEU A 147 1.03 6.53 -7.63
CA LEU A 147 0.19 6.94 -8.76
C LEU A 147 0.87 7.99 -9.65
N ALA A 148 1.58 8.95 -9.05
CA ALA A 148 2.29 9.99 -9.80
C ALA A 148 3.44 9.38 -10.61
N TRP A 149 4.19 8.43 -10.02
CA TRP A 149 5.19 7.66 -10.75
C TRP A 149 4.58 6.89 -11.92
N ALA A 150 3.46 6.20 -11.70
CA ALA A 150 2.80 5.41 -12.73
C ALA A 150 2.37 6.28 -13.91
N VAL A 151 1.71 7.43 -13.67
CA VAL A 151 1.31 8.36 -14.74
C VAL A 151 2.53 8.82 -15.54
N MET A 152 3.61 9.24 -14.88
CA MET A 152 4.83 9.68 -15.57
C MET A 152 5.42 8.56 -16.45
N PHE A 153 5.49 7.33 -15.95
CA PHE A 153 6.04 6.21 -16.71
C PHE A 153 5.12 5.71 -17.81
N VAL A 154 3.79 5.78 -17.63
CA VAL A 154 2.83 5.47 -18.70
C VAL A 154 2.97 6.50 -19.83
N MET A 155 3.17 7.78 -19.50
CA MET A 155 3.45 8.80 -20.52
C MET A 155 4.80 8.60 -21.22
N ALA A 156 5.80 8.08 -20.51
CA ALA A 156 7.14 7.87 -21.07
C ALA A 156 7.27 6.58 -21.90
N TYR A 157 6.65 5.48 -21.45
CA TYR A 157 6.82 4.14 -22.02
C TYR A 157 5.55 3.58 -22.68
N GLY A 158 4.42 4.29 -22.59
CA GLY A 158 3.12 3.82 -23.04
C GLY A 158 2.37 3.02 -21.99
N VAL A 159 1.12 2.67 -22.31
CA VAL A 159 0.24 1.84 -21.48
C VAL A 159 0.79 0.42 -21.38
N GLY A 160 0.86 -0.13 -20.17
CA GLY A 160 1.32 -1.49 -19.93
C GLY A 160 1.81 -1.72 -18.50
N THR A 161 2.20 -2.96 -18.20
CA THR A 161 2.62 -3.36 -16.85
C THR A 161 4.03 -2.96 -16.47
N PHE A 162 4.89 -2.68 -17.45
CA PHE A 162 6.24 -2.18 -17.18
C PHE A 162 6.24 -0.83 -16.42
N PRO A 163 5.49 0.21 -16.84
CA PRO A 163 5.31 1.43 -16.06
C PRO A 163 4.89 1.19 -14.60
N GLY A 164 3.91 0.30 -14.38
CA GLY A 164 3.42 -0.04 -13.05
C GLY A 164 4.48 -0.71 -12.20
N PHE A 165 5.22 -1.66 -12.77
CA PHE A 165 6.35 -2.31 -12.12
C PHE A 165 7.42 -1.29 -11.69
N VAL A 166 7.85 -0.38 -12.58
CA VAL A 166 8.89 0.61 -12.25
C VAL A 166 8.40 1.58 -11.17
N ALA A 167 7.15 2.05 -11.27
CA ALA A 167 6.55 2.92 -10.27
C ALA A 167 6.52 2.28 -8.88
N LEU A 168 6.03 1.04 -8.78
CA LEU A 168 6.01 0.29 -7.52
C LEU A 168 7.41 0.01 -7.01
N ALA A 169 8.34 -0.38 -7.89
CA ALA A 169 9.70 -0.73 -7.49
C ALA A 169 10.43 0.48 -6.89
N LEU A 170 10.36 1.65 -7.53
CA LEU A 170 11.02 2.86 -7.02
C LEU A 170 10.51 3.27 -5.63
N HIS A 171 9.19 3.32 -5.45
CA HIS A 171 8.60 3.66 -4.17
C HIS A 171 8.91 2.59 -3.09
N THR A 172 8.89 1.31 -3.48
CA THR A 172 9.18 0.18 -2.58
C THR A 172 10.64 0.15 -2.15
N VAL A 173 11.59 0.43 -3.05
CA VAL A 173 13.03 0.56 -2.72
C VAL A 173 13.21 1.58 -1.61
N GLY A 174 12.70 2.80 -1.80
CA GLY A 174 12.83 3.84 -0.79
C GLY A 174 12.20 3.41 0.54
N SER A 175 10.98 2.91 0.48
CA SER A 175 10.23 2.48 1.67
C SER A 175 10.91 1.37 2.44
N LEU A 176 11.32 0.29 1.79
CA LEU A 176 11.99 -0.85 2.42
C LEU A 176 13.37 -0.46 2.94
N THR A 177 14.15 0.34 2.20
CA THR A 177 15.46 0.79 2.69
C THR A 177 15.30 1.53 4.01
N LYS A 178 14.31 2.43 4.12
CA LYS A 178 14.02 3.14 5.37
C LYS A 178 13.75 2.17 6.53
N LEU A 179 12.78 1.28 6.32
CA LEU A 179 12.36 0.33 7.35
C LEU A 179 13.50 -0.61 7.77
N PHE A 180 14.30 -1.06 6.80
CA PHE A 180 15.42 -1.95 7.06
C PHE A 180 16.54 -1.24 7.81
N TYR A 181 16.96 -0.03 7.42
CA TYR A 181 18.07 0.63 8.14
C TYR A 181 17.66 1.02 9.57
N GLU A 182 16.41 1.43 9.80
CA GLU A 182 15.90 1.70 11.16
C GLU A 182 15.89 0.43 12.01
N SER A 183 15.51 -0.70 11.41
CA SER A 183 15.57 -2.00 12.07
C SER A 183 17.00 -2.38 12.41
N ILE A 184 17.94 -2.17 11.49
CA ILE A 184 19.37 -2.41 11.71
C ILE A 184 19.89 -1.52 12.85
N GLU A 185 19.49 -0.25 12.93
CA GLU A 185 19.90 0.67 14.00
C GLU A 185 19.33 0.33 15.38
N THR A 186 18.19 -0.37 15.43
CA THR A 186 17.46 -0.67 16.68
C THR A 186 17.99 -1.91 17.40
N VAL A 187 18.66 -2.83 16.71
CA VAL A 187 19.14 -4.08 17.33
C VAL A 187 20.31 -3.89 18.30
N SER A 188 20.44 -4.82 19.25
CA SER A 188 21.47 -4.77 20.28
C SER A 188 22.88 -4.97 19.72
N ASN A 189 23.79 -4.08 20.07
CA ASN A 189 25.21 -4.19 19.72
C ASN A 189 25.98 -5.21 20.60
N LYS A 190 25.35 -5.85 21.60
CA LYS A 190 26.03 -6.80 22.50
C LYS A 190 26.67 -7.98 21.76
N PRO A 191 25.96 -8.72 20.87
CA PRO A 191 26.56 -9.84 20.15
C PRO A 191 27.69 -9.40 19.21
N THR A 192 27.55 -8.23 18.57
CA THR A 192 28.57 -7.64 17.70
C THR A 192 29.86 -7.32 18.47
N ARG A 193 29.74 -6.78 19.69
CA ARG A 193 30.88 -6.52 20.58
C ARG A 193 31.55 -7.81 21.04
N GLY A 194 30.78 -8.84 21.37
CA GLY A 194 31.30 -10.17 21.72
C GLY A 194 32.16 -10.78 20.61
N LEU A 195 31.64 -10.78 19.38
CA LEU A 195 32.40 -11.24 18.21
C LEU A 195 33.65 -10.40 17.94
N THR A 196 33.60 -9.09 18.20
CA THR A 196 34.78 -8.22 18.08
C THR A 196 35.89 -8.61 19.05
N ALA A 197 35.54 -9.02 20.28
CA ALA A 197 36.51 -9.38 21.31
C ALA A 197 37.30 -10.65 20.97
N VAL A 198 36.75 -11.54 20.13
CA VAL A 198 37.42 -12.76 19.65
C VAL A 198 38.10 -12.58 18.28
N GLY A 199 38.25 -11.33 17.81
CA GLY A 199 38.92 -11.01 16.55
C GLY A 199 38.10 -11.26 15.28
N ALA A 200 36.77 -11.35 15.37
CA ALA A 200 35.93 -11.60 14.21
C ALA A 200 35.97 -10.44 13.20
N SER A 201 36.02 -10.78 11.91
CA SER A 201 36.02 -9.79 10.82
C SER A 201 34.68 -9.05 10.73
N PRO A 202 34.63 -7.85 10.10
CA PRO A 202 33.38 -7.10 9.92
C PRO A 202 32.25 -7.92 9.28
N LEU A 203 32.57 -8.76 8.30
CA LEU A 203 31.61 -9.62 7.62
C LEU A 203 31.10 -10.74 8.54
N GLN A 204 31.96 -11.33 9.36
CA GLN A 204 31.55 -12.32 10.37
C GLN A 204 30.60 -11.68 11.39
N ARG A 205 30.88 -10.45 11.83
CA ARG A 205 29.99 -9.72 12.74
C ARG A 205 28.61 -9.46 12.12
N VAL A 206 28.56 -9.04 10.86
CA VAL A 206 27.27 -8.85 10.15
C VAL A 206 26.52 -10.17 10.04
N ARG A 207 27.19 -11.24 9.60
CA ARG A 207 26.57 -12.54 9.34
C ARG A 207 26.08 -13.24 10.61
N PHE A 208 26.85 -13.19 11.69
CA PHE A 208 26.61 -14.01 12.90
C PHE A 208 26.05 -13.24 14.10
N ALA A 209 26.16 -11.91 14.14
CA ALA A 209 25.57 -11.11 15.21
C ALA A 209 24.39 -10.24 14.73
N LEU A 210 24.56 -9.49 13.63
CA LEU A 210 23.58 -8.50 13.21
C LEU A 210 22.42 -9.12 12.43
N TRP A 211 22.72 -9.88 11.37
CA TRP A 211 21.72 -10.46 10.45
C TRP A 211 20.70 -11.37 11.15
N PRO A 212 21.07 -12.25 12.09
CA PRO A 212 20.09 -13.10 12.78
C PRO A 212 19.06 -12.30 13.58
N GLN A 213 19.44 -11.14 14.13
CA GLN A 213 18.53 -10.26 14.88
C GLN A 213 17.58 -9.50 13.94
N VAL A 214 18.06 -9.09 12.76
CA VAL A 214 17.30 -8.23 11.82
C VAL A 214 16.47 -9.04 10.81
N LYS A 215 16.86 -10.28 10.50
CA LYS A 215 16.21 -11.13 9.48
C LYS A 215 14.68 -11.28 9.71
N PRO A 216 14.17 -11.55 10.93
CA PRO A 216 12.74 -11.73 11.13
C PRO A 216 11.92 -10.48 10.81
N ILE A 217 12.42 -9.31 11.23
CA ILE A 217 11.73 -8.03 10.98
C ILE A 217 11.83 -7.61 9.51
N VAL A 218 12.97 -7.86 8.85
CA VAL A 218 13.12 -7.66 7.40
C VAL A 218 12.10 -8.49 6.62
N LEU A 219 12.00 -9.79 6.88
CA LEU A 219 11.03 -10.66 6.22
C LEU A 219 9.60 -10.20 6.47
N SER A 220 9.27 -9.78 7.70
CA SER A 220 7.95 -9.25 8.02
C SER A 220 7.58 -8.04 7.16
N TYR A 221 8.52 -7.10 6.97
CA TYR A 221 8.32 -5.94 6.12
C TYR A 221 8.23 -6.29 4.62
N ILE A 222 8.96 -7.31 4.16
CA ILE A 222 8.85 -7.80 2.77
C ILE A 222 7.43 -8.32 2.51
N PHE A 223 6.89 -9.15 3.41
CA PHE A 223 5.51 -9.66 3.27
C PHE A 223 4.46 -8.56 3.35
N LEU A 224 4.64 -7.62 4.28
CA LEU A 224 3.76 -6.45 4.36
C LEU A 224 3.81 -5.61 3.07
N ARG A 225 5.01 -5.40 2.50
CA ARG A 225 5.15 -4.64 1.26
C ARG A 225 4.62 -5.37 0.05
N PHE A 226 4.72 -6.69 -0.01
CA PHE A 226 4.07 -7.48 -1.05
C PHE A 226 2.56 -7.23 -1.09
N GLU A 227 1.89 -7.30 0.06
CA GLU A 227 0.45 -7.06 0.20
C GLU A 227 0.07 -5.64 -0.24
N ILE A 228 0.84 -4.63 0.19
CA ILE A 228 0.66 -3.22 -0.20
C ILE A 228 0.88 -3.03 -1.70
N ASN A 229 1.91 -3.65 -2.27
CA ASN A 229 2.24 -3.53 -3.69
C ASN A 229 1.18 -4.18 -4.57
N PHE A 230 0.57 -5.28 -4.14
CA PHE A 230 -0.57 -5.87 -4.84
C PHE A 230 -1.76 -4.92 -4.85
N ARG A 231 -2.14 -4.39 -3.68
CA ARG A 231 -3.25 -3.43 -3.55
C ARG A 231 -2.99 -2.15 -4.34
N SER A 232 -1.74 -1.71 -4.44
CA SER A 232 -1.41 -0.50 -5.17
C SER A 232 -1.38 -0.76 -6.68
N SER A 233 -0.88 -1.91 -7.12
CA SER A 233 -0.88 -2.34 -8.53
C SER A 233 -2.28 -2.32 -9.16
N THR A 234 -3.32 -2.71 -8.42
CA THR A 234 -4.72 -2.62 -8.91
C THR A 234 -5.16 -1.18 -9.14
N ILE A 235 -4.73 -0.23 -8.30
CA ILE A 235 -5.02 1.21 -8.46
C ILE A 235 -4.22 1.78 -9.62
N LEU A 236 -2.94 1.42 -9.76
CA LEU A 236 -2.10 1.89 -10.86
C LEU A 236 -2.63 1.43 -12.22
N GLY A 237 -3.24 0.23 -12.29
CA GLY A 237 -3.88 -0.24 -13.52
C GLY A 237 -4.97 0.71 -14.05
N LEU A 238 -5.66 1.46 -13.17
CA LEU A 238 -6.68 2.43 -13.56
C LEU A 238 -6.12 3.57 -14.41
N VAL A 239 -4.83 3.90 -14.24
CA VAL A 239 -4.15 4.98 -15.00
C VAL A 239 -3.35 4.45 -16.20
N GLY A 240 -3.59 3.19 -16.61
CA GLY A 240 -2.93 2.58 -17.77
C GLY A 240 -1.64 1.82 -17.43
N ALA A 241 -1.40 1.50 -16.16
CA ALA A 241 -0.26 0.69 -15.74
C ALA A 241 -0.50 -0.84 -15.87
N GLY A 242 -1.49 -1.25 -16.67
CA GLY A 242 -1.79 -2.66 -16.97
C GLY A 242 -2.51 -3.44 -15.86
N GLY A 243 -2.60 -4.76 -16.07
CA GLY A 243 -3.20 -5.69 -15.11
C GLY A 243 -4.72 -5.54 -14.92
N ILE A 244 -5.21 -6.05 -13.80
CA ILE A 244 -6.65 -6.14 -13.50
C ILE A 244 -7.30 -4.77 -13.31
N GLY A 245 -6.53 -3.77 -12.85
CA GLY A 245 -7.00 -2.40 -12.71
C GLY A 245 -7.39 -1.77 -14.04
N GLN A 246 -6.64 -2.06 -15.11
CA GLN A 246 -6.95 -1.53 -16.44
C GLN A 246 -8.26 -2.11 -16.99
N GLU A 247 -8.48 -3.41 -16.76
CA GLU A 247 -9.73 -4.08 -17.11
C GLU A 247 -10.92 -3.57 -16.29
N LEU A 248 -10.71 -3.28 -15.00
CA LEU A 248 -11.72 -2.62 -14.15
C LEU A 248 -12.09 -1.24 -14.73
N MET A 249 -11.10 -0.39 -15.05
CA MET A 249 -11.33 0.93 -15.63
C MET A 249 -12.03 0.86 -17.00
N THR A 250 -11.69 -0.15 -17.79
CA THR A 250 -12.32 -0.40 -19.10
C THR A 250 -13.80 -0.75 -18.92
N ASN A 251 -14.14 -1.64 -17.98
CA ASN A 251 -15.54 -2.01 -17.73
C ASN A 251 -16.36 -0.86 -17.14
N ILE A 252 -15.77 -0.04 -16.26
CA ILE A 252 -16.40 1.19 -15.75
C ILE A 252 -16.69 2.15 -16.91
N SER A 253 -15.71 2.38 -17.78
CA SER A 253 -15.85 3.30 -18.93
C SER A 253 -16.88 2.83 -19.95
N LEU A 254 -17.08 1.52 -20.07
CA LEU A 254 -18.06 0.90 -20.97
C LEU A 254 -19.45 0.70 -20.33
N GLY A 255 -19.65 1.09 -19.07
CA GLY A 255 -20.92 0.87 -18.35
C GLY A 255 -21.25 -0.61 -18.13
N ARG A 256 -20.25 -1.51 -18.10
CA ARG A 256 -20.44 -2.96 -17.92
C ARG A 256 -20.48 -3.33 -16.44
N HIS A 257 -21.55 -2.95 -15.76
CA HIS A 257 -21.70 -3.08 -14.31
C HIS A 257 -21.52 -4.52 -13.78
N ASP A 258 -22.03 -5.53 -14.48
CA ASP A 258 -21.82 -6.95 -14.15
C ASP A 258 -20.33 -7.33 -14.11
N GLN A 259 -19.55 -6.77 -15.03
CA GLN A 259 -18.11 -7.06 -15.13
C GLN A 259 -17.30 -6.24 -14.13
N VAL A 260 -17.80 -5.06 -13.74
CA VAL A 260 -17.24 -4.28 -12.64
C VAL A 260 -17.35 -5.08 -11.34
N SER A 261 -18.54 -5.58 -10.98
CA SER A 261 -18.69 -6.36 -9.74
C SER A 261 -17.90 -7.66 -9.74
N MET A 262 -17.86 -8.38 -10.86
CA MET A 262 -17.05 -9.59 -10.96
C MET A 262 -15.57 -9.29 -10.73
N THR A 263 -15.05 -8.22 -11.36
CA THR A 263 -13.65 -7.80 -11.21
C THR A 263 -13.35 -7.36 -9.77
N LEU A 264 -14.25 -6.59 -9.15
CA LEU A 264 -14.11 -6.17 -7.75
C LEU A 264 -14.12 -7.36 -6.79
N LEU A 265 -15.00 -8.35 -6.99
CA LEU A 265 -15.03 -9.55 -6.17
C LEU A 265 -13.72 -10.33 -6.28
N LEU A 266 -13.17 -10.49 -7.49
CA LEU A 266 -11.88 -11.15 -7.69
C LEU A 266 -10.74 -10.42 -6.97
N ILE A 267 -10.70 -9.08 -7.04
CA ILE A 267 -9.71 -8.28 -6.32
C ILE A 267 -9.85 -8.49 -4.82
N ILE A 268 -11.07 -8.37 -4.26
CA ILE A 268 -11.33 -8.56 -2.83
C ILE A 268 -10.90 -9.95 -2.36
N LEU A 269 -11.27 -10.99 -3.12
CA LEU A 269 -10.92 -12.37 -2.81
C LEU A 269 -9.40 -12.57 -2.77
N VAL A 270 -8.68 -12.08 -3.78
CA VAL A 270 -7.22 -12.21 -3.82
C VAL A 270 -6.54 -11.38 -2.74
N VAL A 271 -7.01 -10.15 -2.47
CA VAL A 271 -6.48 -9.33 -1.36
C VAL A 271 -6.63 -10.09 -0.03
N ALA A 272 -7.81 -10.66 0.23
CA ALA A 272 -8.07 -11.42 1.45
C ALA A 272 -7.15 -12.64 1.56
N ILE A 273 -6.97 -13.40 0.48
CA ILE A 273 -6.06 -14.56 0.43
C ILE A 273 -4.62 -14.11 0.70
N ILE A 274 -4.14 -13.04 0.05
CA ILE A 274 -2.79 -12.52 0.21
C ILE A 274 -2.55 -12.03 1.65
N ASP A 275 -3.50 -11.32 2.26
CA ASP A 275 -3.38 -10.86 3.65
C ASP A 275 -3.36 -12.04 4.64
N MET A 276 -4.24 -13.03 4.46
CA MET A 276 -4.24 -14.24 5.29
C MET A 276 -2.93 -15.00 5.21
N LEU A 277 -2.39 -15.20 4.00
CA LEU A 277 -1.10 -15.86 3.78
C LEU A 277 0.06 -15.04 4.36
N SER A 278 0.09 -13.73 4.09
CA SER A 278 1.12 -12.82 4.59
C SER A 278 1.10 -12.75 6.12
N GLY A 279 -0.08 -12.69 6.73
CA GLY A 279 -0.28 -12.71 8.18
C GLY A 279 0.21 -14.01 8.83
N SER A 280 -0.10 -15.16 8.23
CA SER A 280 0.36 -16.47 8.70
C SER A 280 1.90 -16.59 8.63
N LEU A 281 2.50 -16.15 7.51
CA LEU A 281 3.96 -16.15 7.34
C LEU A 281 4.65 -15.20 8.32
N ARG A 282 4.14 -13.98 8.49
CA ARG A 282 4.67 -13.01 9.48
C ARG A 282 4.66 -13.61 10.90
N LYS A 283 3.57 -14.28 11.30
CA LYS A 283 3.47 -14.93 12.62
C LYS A 283 4.55 -15.99 12.81
N ARG A 284 4.75 -16.89 11.84
CA ARG A 284 5.78 -17.95 11.89
C ARG A 284 7.21 -17.39 11.94
N VAL A 285 7.46 -16.31 11.21
CA VAL A 285 8.77 -15.64 11.19
C VAL A 285 9.09 -15.01 12.54
N ILE A 286 8.09 -14.38 13.19
CA ILE A 286 8.27 -13.70 14.48
C ILE A 286 8.27 -14.69 15.66
N SER A 287 7.49 -15.77 15.60
CA SER A 287 7.45 -16.79 16.67
C SER A 287 8.71 -17.66 16.74
N GLY A 288 9.58 -17.60 15.72
CA GLY A 288 10.83 -18.39 15.68
C GLY A 288 10.62 -19.85 15.29
N ASP A 289 9.44 -20.22 14.76
CA ASP A 289 9.13 -21.59 14.35
C ASP A 289 9.76 -22.00 13.00
N LEU A 290 10.39 -21.06 12.29
CA LEU A 290 11.23 -21.36 11.13
C LEU A 290 12.60 -21.88 11.61
N LYS A 291 12.64 -23.16 11.99
CA LYS A 291 13.88 -23.91 12.19
C LYS A 291 14.51 -24.32 10.87
#